data_AF-L8JF54-F1
#
_entry.id   AF-L8JF54-F1
#
_cell.length_a   1.000
_cell.length_b   1.000
_cell.length_c   1.000
_cell.angle_alpha   90.00
_cell.angle_beta   90.00
_cell.angle_gamma   90.00
#
_symmetry.space_group_name_H-M   'P 1'
#
loop_
_entity.id
_entity.type
_entity.pdbx_description
1 polymer ?
#
loop_
_entity_poly.entity_id
_entity_poly.type
_entity_poly.pdbx_seq_one_letter_code
_entity_poly.pdbx_strand_id
1 'polypeptide(L)'
;MESKGIESAEYKYMGALFAVEYNEYISAIKDIEANGQTITVKGANGYPVCKQNPAVQTKQAAFKNIMEIVKQSGLSPKSAKDINGSKEDENAEVLKKFLQG
;
A
#
# COMPACT_ATOMS: atom_id res chain seq x y z
N MET A 1 -32.64 -5.45 19.86
CA MET A 1 -32.28 -5.14 18.46
C MET A 1 -30.81 -5.46 18.29
N GLU A 2 -30.53 -6.57 17.60
CA GLU A 2 -29.20 -7.07 17.31
C GLU A 2 -28.61 -6.31 16.12
N SER A 3 -27.61 -5.46 16.36
CA SER A 3 -26.85 -4.79 15.29
C SER A 3 -25.35 -5.07 15.36
N LYS A 4 -24.92 -6.11 16.08
CA LYS A 4 -23.48 -6.38 16.31
C LYS A 4 -22.79 -7.27 15.25
N GLY A 5 -23.55 -7.83 14.30
CA GLY A 5 -23.02 -8.78 13.31
C GLY A 5 -22.39 -8.13 12.07
N ILE A 6 -22.99 -7.03 11.59
CA ILE A 6 -22.67 -6.44 10.28
C ILE A 6 -21.35 -5.65 10.34
N GLU A 7 -21.14 -4.86 11.39
CA GLU A 7 -19.88 -4.12 11.61
C GLU A 7 -18.67 -5.06 11.68
N SER A 8 -18.80 -6.20 12.39
CA SER A 8 -17.68 -7.14 12.55
C SER A 8 -17.21 -7.80 11.25
N ALA A 9 -18.12 -8.01 10.29
CA ALA A 9 -17.81 -8.63 9.01
C ALA A 9 -17.17 -7.62 8.05
N GLU A 10 -17.65 -6.37 8.06
CA GLU A 10 -17.10 -5.26 7.28
C GLU A 10 -15.67 -4.92 7.71
N TYR A 11 -15.39 -4.86 9.03
CA TYR A 11 -14.03 -4.65 9.53
C TYR A 11 -13.07 -5.78 9.16
N LYS A 12 -13.52 -7.05 9.22
CA LYS A 12 -12.70 -8.19 8.79
C LYS A 12 -12.40 -8.16 7.30
N TYR A 13 -13.37 -7.75 6.48
CA TYR A 13 -13.20 -7.58 5.04
C TYR A 13 -12.19 -6.47 4.73
N MET A 14 -12.31 -5.31 5.37
CA MET A 14 -11.36 -4.20 5.19
C MET A 14 -9.95 -4.55 5.66
N GLY A 15 -9.81 -5.29 6.75
CA GLY A 15 -8.51 -5.82 7.21
C GLY A 15 -7.88 -6.79 6.21
N ALA A 16 -8.69 -7.66 5.58
CA ALA A 16 -8.21 -8.57 4.54
C ALA A 16 -7.74 -7.81 3.29
N LEU A 17 -8.51 -6.82 2.82
CA LEU A 17 -8.12 -5.96 1.70
C LEU A 17 -6.81 -5.21 1.99
N PHE A 18 -6.69 -4.64 3.19
CA PHE A 18 -5.48 -3.95 3.61
C PHE A 18 -4.25 -4.87 3.56
N ALA A 19 -4.37 -6.10 4.07
CA ALA A 19 -3.27 -7.06 4.08
C ALA A 19 -2.81 -7.44 2.67
N VAL A 20 -3.75 -7.58 1.72
CA VAL A 20 -3.44 -7.86 0.31
C VAL A 20 -2.65 -6.71 -0.30
N GLU A 21 -3.18 -5.49 -0.21
CA GLU A 21 -2.53 -4.30 -0.78
C GLU A 21 -1.17 -4.01 -0.13
N TYR A 22 -1.04 -4.24 1.19
CA TYR A 22 0.24 -4.09 1.88
C TYR A 22 1.29 -5.10 1.40
N ASN A 23 0.89 -6.34 1.15
CA ASN A 23 1.79 -7.35 0.60
C ASN A 23 2.24 -6.98 -0.83
N GLU A 24 1.35 -6.45 -1.66
CA GLU A 24 1.71 -5.93 -2.99
C GLU A 24 2.69 -4.75 -2.89
N TYR A 25 2.44 -3.83 -1.97
CA TYR A 25 3.32 -2.68 -1.72
C TYR A 25 4.74 -3.12 -1.32
N ILE A 26 4.87 -4.03 -0.36
CA ILE A 26 6.17 -4.55 0.09
C ILE A 26 6.88 -5.34 -1.00
N SER A 27 6.14 -6.14 -1.77
CA SER A 27 6.71 -6.91 -2.88
C SER A 27 7.25 -5.98 -3.98
N ALA A 28 6.52 -4.91 -4.29
CA ALA A 28 6.95 -3.90 -5.24
C ALA A 28 8.19 -3.13 -4.76
N ILE A 29 8.29 -2.79 -3.47
CA ILE A 29 9.50 -2.16 -2.90
C ILE A 29 10.71 -3.07 -3.07
N LYS A 30 10.59 -4.34 -2.67
CA LYS A 30 11.70 -5.30 -2.77
C LYS A 30 12.19 -5.47 -4.20
N ASP A 31 11.26 -5.48 -5.17
CA ASP A 31 11.62 -5.56 -6.58
C ASP A 31 12.35 -4.28 -7.06
N ILE A 32 11.89 -3.10 -6.66
CA ILE A 32 12.56 -1.82 -6.97
C ILE A 32 13.95 -1.75 -6.31
N GLU A 33 14.11 -2.24 -5.08
CA GLU A 33 15.40 -2.28 -4.38
C GLU A 33 16.39 -3.24 -5.07
N ALA A 34 15.90 -4.38 -5.55
CA ALA A 34 16.72 -5.38 -6.23
C ALA A 34 17.09 -4.98 -7.67
N ASN A 35 16.14 -4.41 -8.42
CA ASN A 35 16.25 -4.22 -9.86
C ASN A 35 16.34 -2.74 -10.29
N GLY A 36 16.16 -1.81 -9.35
CA GLY A 36 16.08 -0.38 -9.61
C GLY A 36 14.71 0.07 -10.12
N GLN A 37 14.52 1.40 -10.17
CA GLN A 37 13.30 2.03 -10.70
C GLN A 37 13.20 1.95 -12.24
N THR A 38 14.32 1.67 -12.90
CA THR A 38 14.42 1.55 -14.36
C THR A 38 15.17 0.26 -14.67
N ILE A 39 14.61 -0.54 -15.58
CA ILE A 39 15.17 -1.82 -16.01
C ILE A 39 15.49 -1.77 -17.50
N THR A 40 16.44 -2.58 -17.93
CA THR A 40 16.74 -2.78 -19.34
C THR A 40 15.95 -3.97 -19.87
N VAL A 41 15.15 -3.77 -20.91
CA VAL A 41 14.39 -4.83 -21.59
C VAL A 41 14.77 -4.90 -23.05
N LYS A 42 14.53 -6.05 -23.69
CA LYS A 42 14.74 -6.20 -25.13
C LYS A 42 13.66 -5.43 -25.90
N GLY A 43 14.06 -4.45 -26.70
CA GLY A 43 13.19 -3.70 -27.59
C GLY A 43 12.70 -4.54 -28.77
N ALA A 44 11.68 -4.05 -29.48
CA ALA A 44 11.05 -4.74 -30.62
C ALA A 44 12.03 -5.00 -31.80
N ASN A 45 13.08 -4.20 -31.90
CA ASN A 45 14.16 -4.30 -32.88
C ASN A 45 15.38 -5.10 -32.35
N GLY A 46 15.27 -5.72 -31.18
CA GLY A 46 16.35 -6.50 -30.56
C GLY A 46 17.37 -5.69 -29.76
N TYR A 47 17.32 -4.35 -29.81
CA TYR A 47 18.22 -3.48 -29.03
C TYR A 47 17.72 -3.31 -27.59
N PRO A 48 18.62 -3.18 -26.60
CA PRO A 48 18.24 -2.90 -25.22
C PRO A 48 17.59 -1.53 -25.11
N VAL A 49 16.46 -1.45 -24.41
CA VAL A 49 15.77 -0.20 -24.09
C VAL A 49 15.55 -0.10 -22.59
N CYS A 50 15.82 1.08 -22.03
CA CYS A 50 15.51 1.38 -20.63
C CYS A 50 14.01 1.68 -20.51
N LYS A 51 13.33 0.96 -19.63
CA LYS A 51 11.93 1.21 -19.28
C LYS A 51 11.77 1.31 -17.77
N GLN A 52 10.75 2.02 -17.34
CA GLN A 52 10.38 2.06 -15.94
C GLN A 52 10.05 0.64 -15.46
N ASN A 53 10.55 0.27 -14.29
CA ASN A 53 10.20 -0.97 -13.63
C ASN A 53 8.69 -0.98 -13.35
N PRO A 54 7.92 -1.98 -13.82
CA PRO A 54 6.48 -2.10 -13.53
C PRO A 54 6.15 -2.02 -12.03
N ALA A 55 7.04 -2.48 -11.16
CA ALA A 55 6.87 -2.39 -9.70
C ALA A 55 6.70 -0.95 -9.19
N VAL A 56 7.21 0.06 -9.91
CA VAL A 56 6.97 1.48 -9.55
C VAL A 56 5.49 1.83 -9.63
N GLN A 57 4.79 1.35 -10.66
CA GLN A 57 3.36 1.58 -10.83
C GLN A 57 2.56 0.76 -9.82
N THR A 58 2.95 -0.49 -9.57
CA THR A 58 2.35 -1.35 -8.53
C THR A 58 2.46 -0.71 -7.16
N LYS A 59 3.64 -0.19 -6.78
CA LYS A 59 3.84 0.51 -5.51
C LYS A 59 2.85 1.68 -5.35
N GLN A 60 2.71 2.50 -6.39
CA GLN A 60 1.82 3.67 -6.36
C GLN A 60 0.34 3.29 -6.26
N ALA A 61 -0.07 2.26 -7.00
CA ALA A 61 -1.44 1.76 -6.97
C ALA A 61 -1.79 1.17 -5.60
N ALA A 62 -0.96 0.26 -5.08
CA ALA A 62 -1.16 -0.37 -3.78
C ALA A 62 -1.20 0.67 -2.65
N PHE A 63 -0.30 1.67 -2.68
CA PHE A 63 -0.32 2.76 -1.70
C PHE A 63 -1.63 3.56 -1.75
N LYS A 64 -2.13 3.89 -2.94
CA LYS A 64 -3.40 4.59 -3.10
C LYS A 64 -4.56 3.77 -2.52
N ASN A 65 -4.61 2.48 -2.80
CA ASN A 65 -5.66 1.57 -2.31
C ASN A 65 -5.62 1.45 -0.78
N ILE A 66 -4.43 1.29 -0.19
CA ILE A 66 -4.23 1.32 1.27
C ILE A 66 -4.82 2.59 1.87
N MET A 67 -4.50 3.75 1.29
CA MET A 67 -5.00 5.03 1.77
C MET A 67 -6.52 5.18 1.63
N GLU A 68 -7.13 4.57 0.60
CA GLU A 68 -8.58 4.53 0.43
C GLU A 68 -9.26 3.64 1.49
N ILE A 69 -8.69 2.46 1.78
CA ILE A 69 -9.18 1.55 2.82
C ILE A 69 -9.12 2.24 4.20
N VAL A 70 -8.01 2.90 4.52
CA VAL A 70 -7.84 3.66 5.78
C VAL A 70 -8.88 4.78 5.91
N LYS A 71 -9.18 5.50 4.81
CA LYS A 71 -10.24 6.52 4.81
C LYS A 71 -11.62 5.91 5.04
N GLN A 72 -11.91 4.79 4.37
CA GLN A 72 -13.20 4.09 4.47
C GLN A 72 -13.44 3.51 5.87
N SER A 73 -12.38 3.08 6.56
CA SER A 73 -12.48 2.56 7.94
C SER A 73 -12.73 3.65 9.00
N GLY A 74 -12.97 4.90 8.60
CA GLY A 74 -13.28 6.00 9.53
C GLY A 74 -12.07 6.55 10.28
N LEU A 75 -10.85 6.12 9.93
CA LEU A 75 -9.62 6.74 10.43
C LEU A 75 -9.46 8.10 9.73
N SER A 76 -10.15 9.11 10.27
CA SER A 76 -10.23 10.42 9.63
C SER A 76 -8.89 11.16 9.67
N PRO A 77 -8.68 12.15 8.79
CA PRO A 77 -7.45 12.94 8.69
C PRO A 77 -7.01 13.72 9.94
N LYS A 78 -7.74 13.69 11.05
CA LYS A 78 -7.20 14.13 12.35
C LYS A 78 -6.06 13.24 12.83
N SER A 79 -6.05 11.97 12.40
CA SER A 79 -4.90 11.05 12.44
C SER A 79 -3.94 11.26 11.26
N ALA A 80 -4.41 11.78 10.12
CA ALA A 80 -3.56 12.05 8.95
C ALA A 80 -2.76 13.37 9.02
N LYS A 81 -3.08 14.30 9.94
CA LYS A 81 -2.20 15.44 10.26
C LYS A 81 -0.87 14.98 10.86
N ASP A 82 -0.88 13.85 11.58
CA ASP A 82 0.33 13.18 12.07
C ASP A 82 1.02 12.33 10.99
N ILE A 83 0.38 12.09 9.83
CA ILE A 83 0.97 11.32 8.71
C ILE A 83 1.58 12.25 7.66
N ASN A 84 0.96 13.42 7.43
CA ASN A 84 1.42 14.41 6.45
C ASN A 84 2.54 15.33 6.97
N GLY A 85 2.82 15.33 8.28
CA GLY A 85 3.92 16.07 8.90
C GLY A 85 5.18 15.24 9.11
N SER A 86 5.12 13.96 8.79
CA SER A 86 5.96 12.93 9.40
C SER A 86 6.67 12.11 8.35
N LYS A 87 7.98 11.95 8.54
CA LYS A 87 8.87 11.17 7.66
C LYS A 87 8.33 9.73 7.56
N GLU A 88 8.63 9.05 6.45
CA GLU A 88 8.13 7.70 6.12
C GLU A 88 8.18 6.68 7.30
N ASP A 89 9.12 6.83 8.23
CA ASP A 89 9.25 6.00 9.45
C ASP A 89 8.08 6.11 10.45
N GLU A 90 7.46 7.28 10.62
CA GLU A 90 6.35 7.46 11.57
C GLU A 90 5.04 6.84 11.04
N ASN A 91 4.89 6.76 9.72
CA ASN A 91 3.74 6.11 9.09
C ASN A 91 3.80 4.58 9.24
N ALA A 92 5.01 4.01 9.29
CA ALA A 92 5.20 2.58 9.56
C ALA A 92 4.79 2.20 11.00
N GLU A 93 5.03 3.08 11.99
CA GLU A 93 4.61 2.91 13.39
C GLU A 93 3.08 2.89 13.55
N VAL A 94 2.37 3.78 12.84
CA VAL A 94 0.89 3.82 12.84
C VAL A 94 0.31 2.55 12.23
N LEU A 95 0.89 2.08 11.11
CA LEU A 95 0.54 0.80 10.50
C LEU A 95 0.76 -0.39 11.45
N LYS A 96 1.87 -0.39 12.21
CA LYS A 96 2.19 -1.43 13.18
C LYS A 96 1.15 -1.52 14.30
N LYS A 97 0.70 -0.38 14.83
CA LYS A 97 -0.33 -0.32 15.87
C LYS A 97 -1.70 -0.82 15.37
N PHE A 98 -2.03 -0.58 14.11
CA PHE A 98 -3.26 -1.11 13.49
C PHE A 98 -3.25 -2.64 13.39
N LEU A 99 -2.09 -3.25 13.13
CA LEU A 99 -1.93 -4.71 13.04
C LEU A 99 -1.92 -5.43 14.39
N GLN A 100 -1.75 -4.69 15.50
CA GLN A 100 -1.64 -5.24 16.86
C GLN A 100 -2.93 -5.14 17.68
N GLY A 101 -4.09 -4.94 17.02
CA GLY A 101 -5.41 -4.77 17.66
C GLY A 101 -5.66 -5.59 18.92
#